data_AF-A0AAV7KIF1-F1
#
_entry.id   AF-A0AAV7KIF1-F1
#
_cell.length_a   1.000
_cell.length_b   1.000
_cell.length_c   1.000
_cell.angle_alpha   90.00
_cell.angle_beta   90.00
_cell.angle_gamma   90.00
#
_symmetry.space_group_name_H-M   'P 1'
#
loop_
_entity.id
_entity.type
_entity.pdbx_description
1 polymer ?
#
loop_
_entity_poly.entity_id
_entity_poly.type
_entity_poly.pdbx_seq_one_letter_code
_entity_poly.pdbx_strand_id
1 'polypeptide(L)'
;MIPEYYWGIHWSGNFTEMCGMPCILLENPSNPDGEFYMAMNNEDVRKAVNTYSDVSVRILGSKEPQHYYKLLKISYLNEHFEGTALLDWTSDVPWTLMPDMEYLQAIEMPKNPAPKATFVARNCNPMNNRMAYVKHIDDAIGVVAASSCYHNTDWPRCGDRECSKIEAIRPYKIHLAFENGDSTNFVTDKIYQAFEAGVLPVWMGTRDVATAVPKGSYIDVADFDTPKDLALYLIEVLADETLYQSYFEWKNKPFDKEFDDRFRVLWTDPFNCRMCRYIDAYKKGLEWDIVKQVAKNTEVQNEIIESGGEIGIFGFTTQQFYFIVSLFVIASILYFACRKRINRKFYLL
;
A
#
# COMPACT_ATOMS: atom_id res chain seq x y z
N MET A 1 -18.40 -1.33 7.84
CA MET A 1 -18.23 -0.37 6.71
C MET A 1 -16.72 -0.17 6.62
N ILE A 2 -16.08 -0.64 5.54
CA ILE A 2 -14.67 -0.34 5.29
C ILE A 2 -14.60 1.19 5.24
N PRO A 3 -13.76 1.87 6.05
CA PRO A 3 -13.59 3.30 5.89
C PRO A 3 -13.18 3.54 4.43
N GLU A 4 -13.81 4.50 3.75
CA GLU A 4 -13.51 4.85 2.36
C GLU A 4 -12.00 5.06 2.11
N TYR A 5 -11.20 5.26 3.16
CA TYR A 5 -9.74 5.22 3.18
C TYR A 5 -9.06 4.04 2.47
N TYR A 6 -9.65 2.84 2.42
CA TYR A 6 -8.98 1.70 1.78
C TYR A 6 -9.15 1.66 0.25
N TRP A 7 -10.17 2.33 -0.30
CA TRP A 7 -10.51 2.24 -1.73
C TRP A 7 -10.62 3.61 -2.42
N GLY A 8 -10.87 4.69 -1.66
CA GLY A 8 -10.84 6.08 -2.10
C GLY A 8 -9.42 6.62 -2.10
N ILE A 9 -8.60 6.19 -3.06
CA ILE A 9 -7.22 6.65 -3.19
C ILE A 9 -7.25 8.08 -3.73
N HIS A 10 -7.14 9.03 -2.82
CA HIS A 10 -6.73 10.39 -3.18
C HIS A 10 -5.21 10.43 -3.12
N TRP A 11 -4.58 10.26 -4.27
CA TRP A 11 -3.14 10.40 -4.45
C TRP A 11 -2.64 11.81 -4.17
N SER A 12 -3.52 12.77 -4.35
CA SER A 12 -3.26 14.18 -4.09
C SER A 12 -4.10 14.67 -2.91
N GLY A 13 -3.50 15.47 -2.06
CA GLY A 13 -4.19 16.06 -0.91
C GLY A 13 -3.21 16.66 0.09
N ASN A 14 -3.76 17.41 1.04
CA ASN A 14 -3.00 17.82 2.21
C ASN A 14 -3.29 16.83 3.34
N PHE A 15 -2.27 16.06 3.71
CA PHE A 15 -2.34 15.04 4.76
C PHE A 15 -1.55 15.46 6.01
N THR A 16 -1.21 16.74 6.13
CA THR A 16 -0.35 17.22 7.22
C THR A 16 -0.92 16.90 8.60
N GLU A 17 -2.22 17.11 8.79
CA GLU A 17 -2.89 16.79 10.06
C GLU A 17 -2.95 15.28 10.31
N MET A 18 -3.29 14.51 9.28
CA MET A 18 -3.40 13.05 9.36
C MET A 18 -2.06 12.38 9.70
N CYS A 19 -0.98 12.85 9.09
CA CYS A 19 0.34 12.26 9.24
C CYS A 19 1.20 12.91 10.32
N GLY A 20 0.74 14.00 10.95
CA GLY A 20 1.49 14.72 11.98
C GLY A 20 2.79 15.36 11.48
N MET A 21 2.93 15.57 10.16
CA MET A 21 4.12 16.14 9.52
C MET A 21 3.74 16.91 8.26
N PRO A 22 4.50 17.94 7.84
CA PRO A 22 4.24 18.64 6.57
C PRO A 22 4.16 17.64 5.41
N CYS A 23 2.96 17.49 4.85
CA CYS A 23 2.65 16.41 3.92
C CYS A 23 1.56 16.89 2.96
N ILE A 24 1.98 17.29 1.76
CA ILE A 24 1.09 17.53 0.63
C ILE A 24 1.53 16.57 -0.48
N LEU A 25 0.57 15.89 -1.10
CA LEU A 25 0.82 14.99 -2.23
C LEU A 25 0.09 15.55 -3.45
N LEU A 26 0.64 15.34 -4.64
CA LEU A 26 0.03 15.74 -5.90
C LEU A 26 0.02 14.53 -6.86
N GLU A 27 -0.83 14.59 -7.87
CA GLU A 27 -0.90 13.60 -8.94
C GLU A 27 -0.50 14.28 -10.27
N ASN A 28 0.10 13.53 -11.20
CA ASN A 28 0.35 14.07 -12.55
C ASN A 28 -0.96 14.09 -13.36
N PRO A 29 -1.53 15.25 -13.69
CA PRO A 29 -2.73 15.32 -14.53
C PRO A 29 -2.46 14.89 -15.98
N SER A 30 -1.20 14.87 -16.45
CA SER A 30 -0.86 14.47 -17.82
C SER A 30 -0.69 12.95 -18.00
N ASN A 31 -0.57 12.18 -16.92
CA ASN A 31 -0.44 10.72 -16.98
C ASN A 31 -1.01 10.01 -15.72
N PRO A 32 -2.34 10.08 -15.51
CA PRO A 32 -2.98 9.58 -14.28
C PRO A 32 -2.93 8.05 -14.13
N ASP A 33 -2.73 7.31 -15.22
CA ASP A 33 -2.72 5.83 -15.20
C ASP A 33 -1.32 5.23 -15.04
N GLY A 34 -0.26 6.05 -15.01
CA GLY A 34 1.12 5.55 -15.12
C GLY A 34 2.23 6.34 -14.42
N GLU A 35 2.00 7.58 -13.95
CA GLU A 35 3.03 8.37 -13.26
C GLU A 35 2.44 9.30 -12.19
N PHE A 36 2.95 9.20 -10.97
CA PHE A 36 2.59 10.08 -9.85
C PHE A 36 3.84 10.89 -9.46
N TYR A 37 3.66 12.07 -8.86
CA TYR A 37 4.78 12.90 -8.37
C TYR A 37 4.34 13.61 -7.10
N MET A 38 5.12 13.56 -6.04
CA MET A 38 4.71 14.11 -4.75
C MET A 38 5.39 15.44 -4.42
N ALA A 39 4.62 16.42 -3.96
CA ALA A 39 5.09 17.77 -3.63
C ALA A 39 4.78 18.13 -2.18
N MET A 40 5.78 18.02 -1.28
CA MET A 40 5.59 17.96 0.18
C MET A 40 5.03 19.21 0.88
N ASN A 41 5.02 20.37 0.25
CA ASN A 41 4.53 21.61 0.87
C ASN A 41 3.99 22.61 -0.17
N ASN A 42 3.38 23.70 0.31
CA ASN A 42 2.78 24.73 -0.54
C ASN A 42 3.77 25.42 -1.51
N GLU A 43 5.07 25.45 -1.18
CA GLU A 43 6.11 25.98 -2.06
C GLU A 43 6.45 24.99 -3.18
N ASP A 44 6.62 23.70 -2.84
CA ASP A 44 6.77 22.61 -3.80
C ASP A 44 5.55 22.53 -4.73
N VAL A 45 4.33 22.73 -4.22
CA VAL A 45 3.10 22.80 -5.01
C VAL A 45 3.13 23.97 -6.00
N ARG A 46 3.52 25.16 -5.56
CA ARG A 46 3.64 26.34 -6.45
C ARG A 46 4.69 26.13 -7.54
N LYS A 47 5.77 25.40 -7.25
CA LYS A 47 6.78 25.01 -8.26
C LYS A 47 6.23 23.96 -9.22
N ALA A 48 5.62 22.89 -8.70
CA ALA A 48 5.02 21.80 -9.48
C ALA A 48 3.99 22.32 -10.51
N VAL A 49 3.07 23.19 -10.08
CA VAL A 49 2.02 23.77 -10.94
C VAL A 49 2.60 24.59 -12.09
N ASN A 50 3.79 25.21 -11.91
CA ASN A 50 4.36 26.12 -12.91
C ASN A 50 5.40 25.47 -13.83
N THR A 51 6.13 24.44 -13.40
CA THR A 51 7.24 23.90 -14.19
C THR A 51 7.38 22.37 -14.21
N TYR A 52 6.70 21.59 -13.36
CA TYR A 52 6.89 20.12 -13.15
C TYR A 52 8.33 19.64 -12.88
N SER A 53 9.37 20.28 -13.42
CA SER A 53 10.80 19.99 -13.27
C SER A 53 11.39 20.45 -11.94
N ASP A 54 10.71 21.33 -11.21
CA ASP A 54 11.24 21.96 -9.99
C ASP A 54 10.71 21.32 -8.69
N VAL A 55 10.07 20.14 -8.79
CA VAL A 55 9.63 19.37 -7.61
C VAL A 55 10.84 18.73 -6.93
N SER A 56 10.92 18.84 -5.61
CA SER A 56 12.11 18.47 -4.85
C SER A 56 12.37 16.97 -4.72
N VAL A 57 11.38 16.10 -4.91
CA VAL A 57 11.51 14.62 -4.98
C VAL A 57 10.40 14.03 -5.85
N ARG A 58 10.74 13.19 -6.83
CA ARG A 58 9.83 12.52 -7.77
C ARG A 58 9.76 11.04 -7.41
N ILE A 59 8.55 10.55 -7.12
CA ILE A 59 8.31 9.16 -6.76
C ILE A 59 7.43 8.53 -7.81
N LEU A 60 7.90 7.49 -8.49
CA LEU A 60 7.03 6.81 -9.45
C LEU A 60 6.00 5.95 -8.72
N GLY A 61 4.72 6.21 -8.93
CA GLY A 61 3.65 5.27 -8.60
C GLY A 61 3.09 4.56 -9.83
N SER A 62 2.57 3.35 -9.66
CA SER A 62 1.76 2.69 -10.69
C SER A 62 0.82 1.64 -10.09
N LYS A 63 -0.39 1.56 -10.64
CA LYS A 63 -1.38 0.50 -10.37
C LYS A 63 -1.23 -0.71 -11.30
N GLU A 64 -0.34 -0.63 -12.27
CA GLU A 64 -0.16 -1.66 -13.30
C GLU A 64 1.21 -2.31 -13.16
N PRO A 65 1.37 -3.56 -13.62
CA PRO A 65 2.61 -4.27 -13.48
C PRO A 65 3.69 -3.74 -14.44
N GLN A 66 4.96 -3.99 -14.08
CA GLN A 66 6.15 -3.42 -14.74
C GLN A 66 6.24 -3.65 -16.26
N HIS A 67 5.56 -4.66 -16.79
CA HIS A 67 5.60 -5.01 -18.21
C HIS A 67 4.57 -4.26 -19.07
N TYR A 68 3.54 -3.65 -18.50
CA TYR A 68 2.57 -2.84 -19.26
C TYR A 68 3.16 -1.47 -19.67
N TYR A 69 4.09 -0.92 -18.87
CA TYR A 69 4.69 0.38 -19.15
C TYR A 69 6.20 0.28 -19.33
N LYS A 70 6.71 0.80 -20.46
CA LYS A 70 8.15 0.93 -20.72
C LYS A 70 8.88 1.74 -19.62
N LEU A 71 8.16 2.64 -18.95
CA LEU A 71 8.61 3.51 -17.88
C LEU A 71 8.96 2.74 -16.59
N LEU A 72 8.40 1.55 -16.40
CA LEU A 72 8.64 0.71 -15.22
C LEU A 72 9.91 -0.15 -15.33
N LYS A 73 10.72 0.06 -16.37
CA LYS A 73 12.06 -0.56 -16.45
C LYS A 73 12.99 0.11 -15.45
N ILE A 74 13.66 -0.67 -14.60
CA ILE A 74 14.59 -0.21 -13.55
C ILE A 74 15.59 0.84 -14.04
N SER A 75 16.11 0.71 -15.27
CA SER A 75 17.05 1.68 -15.83
C SER A 75 16.43 3.07 -16.05
N TYR A 76 15.15 3.14 -16.44
CA TYR A 76 14.42 4.40 -16.57
C TYR A 76 14.08 4.99 -15.20
N LEU A 77 13.72 4.12 -14.24
CA LEU A 77 13.39 4.52 -12.86
C LEU A 77 14.52 5.31 -12.21
N ASN A 78 15.72 4.73 -12.21
CA ASN A 78 16.89 5.31 -11.53
C ASN A 78 17.37 6.62 -12.17
N GLU A 79 17.03 6.88 -13.43
CA GLU A 79 17.40 8.11 -14.14
C GLU A 79 16.39 9.25 -13.92
N HIS A 80 15.14 8.93 -13.58
CA HIS A 80 14.03 9.91 -13.60
C HIS A 80 13.30 10.08 -12.26
N PHE A 81 13.49 9.16 -11.31
CA PHE A 81 12.79 9.15 -10.04
C PHE A 81 13.75 8.89 -8.88
N GLU A 82 13.45 9.51 -7.76
CA GLU A 82 14.19 9.38 -6.51
C GLU A 82 13.68 8.23 -5.63
N GLY A 83 12.54 7.64 -5.99
CA GLY A 83 11.98 6.46 -5.32
C GLY A 83 10.74 5.90 -6.03
N THR A 84 10.17 4.83 -5.47
CA THR A 84 9.08 4.06 -6.07
C THR A 84 7.95 3.75 -5.09
N ALA A 85 6.72 3.76 -5.58
CA ALA A 85 5.50 3.42 -4.85
C ALA A 85 4.58 2.54 -5.70
N LEU A 86 4.99 1.28 -5.85
CA LEU A 86 4.38 0.34 -6.78
C LEU A 86 3.55 -0.70 -6.01
N LEU A 87 2.75 -1.49 -6.73
CA LEU A 87 2.10 -2.69 -6.18
C LEU A 87 3.09 -3.82 -5.83
N ASP A 88 4.37 -3.61 -6.10
CA ASP A 88 5.47 -4.49 -5.74
C ASP A 88 5.91 -4.22 -4.28
N TRP A 89 5.90 -5.26 -3.46
CA TRP A 89 6.34 -5.24 -2.05
C TRP A 89 7.81 -4.85 -1.84
N THR A 90 8.62 -4.89 -2.89
CA THR A 90 10.03 -4.46 -2.89
C THR A 90 10.22 -3.00 -3.26
N SER A 91 9.16 -2.29 -3.66
CA SER A 91 9.24 -0.83 -3.89
C SER A 91 9.54 -0.09 -2.59
N ASP A 92 10.07 1.13 -2.70
CA ASP A 92 10.47 1.91 -1.53
C ASP A 92 9.31 2.13 -0.56
N VAL A 93 8.14 2.45 -1.12
CA VAL A 93 6.89 2.59 -0.39
C VAL A 93 5.84 1.69 -1.04
N PRO A 94 5.78 0.41 -0.64
CA PRO A 94 4.85 -0.54 -1.23
C PRO A 94 3.42 -0.04 -1.11
N TRP A 95 2.79 0.08 -2.26
CA TRP A 95 1.36 0.12 -2.29
C TRP A 95 0.85 -1.31 -2.32
N THR A 96 -0.16 -1.57 -1.51
CA THR A 96 -0.85 -2.83 -1.50
C THR A 96 -2.35 -2.61 -1.57
N LEU A 97 -3.01 -3.45 -2.35
CA LEU A 97 -4.47 -3.58 -2.39
C LEU A 97 -4.97 -4.65 -1.40
N MET A 98 -4.07 -5.17 -0.57
CA MET A 98 -4.38 -6.08 0.52
C MET A 98 -5.06 -5.32 1.67
N PRO A 99 -6.28 -5.69 2.04
CA PRO A 99 -6.92 -5.20 3.25
C PRO A 99 -6.27 -5.82 4.49
N ASP A 100 -6.67 -5.35 5.66
CA ASP A 100 -6.34 -6.01 6.92
C ASP A 100 -6.75 -7.50 6.88
N MET A 101 -5.78 -8.39 7.10
CA MET A 101 -6.00 -9.83 7.02
C MET A 101 -6.78 -10.36 8.23
N GLU A 102 -6.72 -9.71 9.40
CA GLU A 102 -7.55 -10.05 10.55
C GLU A 102 -9.03 -9.74 10.26
N TYR A 103 -9.29 -8.64 9.54
CA TYR A 103 -10.62 -8.33 9.02
C TYR A 103 -11.12 -9.44 8.07
N LEU A 104 -10.28 -9.94 7.17
CA LEU A 104 -10.63 -11.04 6.26
C LEU A 104 -10.90 -12.37 6.99
N GLN A 105 -10.20 -12.66 8.09
CA GLN A 105 -10.49 -13.82 8.94
C GLN A 105 -11.89 -13.72 9.56
N ALA A 106 -12.33 -12.51 9.91
CA ALA A 106 -13.64 -12.28 10.52
C ALA A 106 -14.84 -12.33 9.52
N ILE A 107 -14.59 -12.31 8.20
CA ILE A 107 -15.67 -12.39 7.20
C ILE A 107 -16.43 -13.71 7.32
N GLU A 108 -17.74 -13.66 7.48
CA GLU A 108 -18.58 -14.85 7.44
C GLU A 108 -18.69 -15.41 6.02
N MET A 109 -18.57 -16.73 5.88
CA MET A 109 -18.86 -17.41 4.62
C MET A 109 -20.34 -17.28 4.23
N PRO A 110 -20.66 -17.19 2.93
CA PRO A 110 -22.04 -17.11 2.48
C PRO A 110 -22.82 -18.38 2.89
N LYS A 111 -24.11 -18.21 3.20
CA LYS A 111 -25.02 -19.34 3.45
C LYS A 111 -25.54 -19.85 2.12
N ASN A 112 -25.33 -21.15 1.86
CA ASN A 112 -25.80 -21.84 0.64
C ASN A 112 -25.37 -21.15 -0.68
N PRO A 113 -24.07 -20.85 -0.88
CA PRO A 113 -23.60 -20.33 -2.16
C PRO A 113 -23.84 -21.33 -3.30
N ALA A 114 -24.15 -20.83 -4.48
CA ALA A 114 -24.31 -21.67 -5.66
C ALA A 114 -22.96 -22.34 -6.04
N PRO A 115 -22.94 -23.62 -6.43
CA PRO A 115 -21.73 -24.35 -6.80
C PRO A 115 -21.28 -23.97 -8.21
N LYS A 116 -20.91 -22.70 -8.39
CA LYS A 116 -20.43 -22.09 -9.63
C LYS A 116 -19.26 -21.17 -9.32
N ALA A 117 -18.56 -20.76 -10.37
CA ALA A 117 -17.57 -19.71 -10.29
C ALA A 117 -18.16 -18.35 -10.70
N THR A 118 -17.55 -17.26 -10.23
CA THR A 118 -17.78 -15.91 -10.75
C THR A 118 -16.54 -15.36 -11.44
N PHE A 119 -16.75 -14.52 -12.44
CA PHE A 119 -15.66 -13.81 -13.11
C PHE A 119 -16.04 -12.35 -13.40
N VAL A 120 -15.19 -11.42 -12.94
CA VAL A 120 -15.40 -9.98 -13.15
C VAL A 120 -14.08 -9.35 -13.59
N ALA A 121 -13.95 -9.10 -14.90
CA ALA A 121 -12.82 -8.41 -15.49
C ALA A 121 -13.27 -7.31 -16.47
N ARG A 122 -12.46 -6.27 -16.63
CA ARG A 122 -12.68 -5.20 -17.61
C ARG A 122 -11.61 -5.11 -18.70
N ASN A 123 -10.36 -5.44 -18.35
CA ASN A 123 -9.27 -5.52 -19.32
C ASN A 123 -9.44 -6.80 -20.14
N CYS A 124 -9.61 -6.72 -21.45
CA CYS A 124 -9.84 -7.90 -22.30
C CYS A 124 -8.62 -8.33 -23.12
N ASN A 125 -7.47 -7.68 -22.87
CA ASN A 125 -6.18 -8.01 -23.45
C ASN A 125 -5.19 -8.39 -22.33
N PRO A 126 -5.46 -9.48 -21.59
CA PRO A 126 -4.49 -9.98 -20.63
C PRO A 126 -3.23 -10.45 -21.36
N MET A 127 -2.09 -10.37 -20.68
CA MET A 127 -0.82 -10.94 -21.15
C MET A 127 -0.62 -12.38 -20.68
N ASN A 128 -1.68 -13.05 -20.23
CA ASN A 128 -1.72 -14.46 -19.86
C ASN A 128 -2.92 -15.18 -20.52
N ASN A 129 -3.04 -16.49 -20.31
CA ASN A 129 -4.06 -17.34 -20.93
C ASN A 129 -5.44 -17.26 -20.25
N ARG A 130 -5.74 -16.19 -19.50
CA ARG A 130 -6.94 -16.03 -18.68
C ARG A 130 -8.24 -16.42 -19.38
N MET A 131 -8.43 -15.98 -20.62
CA MET A 131 -9.69 -16.21 -21.33
C MET A 131 -9.90 -17.69 -21.70
N ALA A 132 -8.83 -18.43 -21.99
CA ALA A 132 -8.94 -19.86 -22.26
C ALA A 132 -9.38 -20.61 -20.98
N TYR A 133 -8.79 -20.26 -19.83
CA TYR A 133 -9.17 -20.85 -18.55
C TYR A 133 -10.63 -20.54 -18.17
N VAL A 134 -11.06 -19.29 -18.29
CA VAL A 134 -12.47 -18.91 -18.01
C VAL A 134 -13.43 -19.76 -18.84
N LYS A 135 -13.15 -19.94 -20.14
CA LYS A 135 -14.01 -20.77 -21.01
C LYS A 135 -14.05 -22.24 -20.57
N HIS A 136 -12.89 -22.85 -20.28
CA HIS A 136 -12.84 -24.25 -19.87
C HIS A 136 -13.54 -24.50 -18.52
N ILE A 137 -13.44 -23.55 -17.59
CA ILE A 137 -14.12 -23.62 -16.30
C ILE A 137 -15.63 -23.42 -16.48
N ASP A 138 -16.05 -22.50 -17.36
CA ASP A 138 -17.47 -22.28 -17.68
C ASP A 138 -18.12 -23.53 -18.28
N ASP A 139 -17.44 -24.17 -19.24
CA ASP A 139 -17.90 -25.43 -19.84
C ASP A 139 -18.04 -26.58 -18.80
N ALA A 140 -17.31 -26.54 -17.69
CA ALA A 140 -17.24 -27.62 -16.70
C ALA A 140 -18.17 -27.43 -15.48
N ILE A 141 -18.14 -26.25 -14.85
CA ILE A 141 -18.86 -25.96 -13.60
C ILE A 141 -19.79 -24.75 -13.70
N GLY A 142 -19.77 -24.05 -14.84
CA GLY A 142 -20.46 -22.79 -15.04
C GLY A 142 -19.76 -21.60 -14.36
N VAL A 143 -19.60 -20.53 -15.11
CA VAL A 143 -19.07 -19.25 -14.65
C VAL A 143 -20.16 -18.19 -14.81
N VAL A 144 -20.49 -17.48 -13.73
CA VAL A 144 -21.30 -16.27 -13.80
C VAL A 144 -20.37 -15.08 -14.06
N ALA A 145 -20.43 -14.56 -15.27
CA ALA A 145 -19.50 -13.55 -15.75
C ALA A 145 -20.23 -12.24 -16.10
N ALA A 146 -20.13 -11.29 -15.18
CA ALA A 146 -20.50 -9.89 -15.39
C ALA A 146 -19.24 -9.09 -15.75
N SER A 147 -18.70 -9.39 -16.94
CA SER A 147 -17.39 -8.93 -17.40
C SER A 147 -17.48 -8.48 -18.85
N SER A 148 -16.80 -7.38 -19.22
CA SER A 148 -16.72 -6.94 -20.63
C SER A 148 -15.95 -7.92 -21.52
N CYS A 149 -15.19 -8.85 -20.94
CA CYS A 149 -14.31 -9.77 -21.65
C CYS A 149 -14.94 -11.14 -21.87
N TYR A 150 -15.92 -11.48 -21.03
CA TYR A 150 -16.74 -12.68 -21.14
C TYR A 150 -18.08 -12.34 -20.48
N HIS A 151 -19.07 -11.90 -21.26
CA HIS A 151 -20.35 -11.45 -20.73
C HIS A 151 -21.42 -12.51 -20.95
N ASN A 152 -21.88 -13.14 -19.87
CA ASN A 152 -23.02 -14.06 -19.93
C ASN A 152 -24.12 -13.72 -18.90
N THR A 153 -23.88 -12.73 -18.04
CA THR A 153 -24.82 -12.28 -17.01
C THR A 153 -24.69 -10.78 -16.80
N ASP A 154 -25.82 -10.07 -16.73
CA ASP A 154 -25.83 -8.64 -16.41
C ASP A 154 -25.43 -8.38 -14.95
N TRP A 155 -24.94 -7.16 -14.68
CA TRP A 155 -24.54 -6.79 -13.33
C TRP A 155 -25.74 -6.90 -12.36
N PRO A 156 -25.59 -7.58 -11.21
CA PRO A 156 -26.72 -7.87 -10.34
C PRO A 156 -27.21 -6.63 -9.59
N ARG A 157 -28.49 -6.70 -9.21
CA ARG A 157 -29.18 -5.68 -8.40
C ARG A 157 -29.28 -6.14 -6.96
N CYS A 158 -28.99 -5.23 -6.03
CA CYS A 158 -29.04 -5.44 -4.59
C CYS A 158 -30.11 -4.50 -4.02
N GLY A 159 -31.37 -4.93 -4.11
CA GLY A 159 -32.54 -4.07 -3.89
C GLY A 159 -32.64 -2.98 -4.97
N ASP A 160 -32.75 -1.73 -4.54
CA ASP A 160 -32.93 -0.58 -5.44
C ASP A 160 -31.61 0.02 -5.96
N ARG A 161 -30.47 -0.63 -5.70
CA ARG A 161 -29.15 -0.23 -6.22
C ARG A 161 -28.44 -1.35 -6.95
N GLU A 162 -27.38 -0.99 -7.67
CA GLU A 162 -26.41 -1.96 -8.15
C GLU A 162 -25.70 -2.61 -6.97
N CYS A 163 -25.42 -3.91 -7.09
CA CYS A 163 -24.57 -4.59 -6.12
C CYS A 163 -23.16 -4.01 -6.18
N SER A 164 -22.49 -3.93 -5.03
CA SER A 164 -21.04 -3.81 -5.02
C SER A 164 -20.40 -5.06 -5.64
N LYS A 165 -19.12 -4.98 -6.03
CA LYS A 165 -18.40 -6.13 -6.57
C LYS A 165 -18.41 -7.32 -5.59
N ILE A 166 -18.22 -7.06 -4.30
CA ILE A 166 -18.24 -8.10 -3.25
C ILE A 166 -19.62 -8.76 -3.16
N GLU A 167 -20.69 -7.98 -3.20
CA GLU A 167 -22.06 -8.52 -3.19
C GLU A 167 -22.40 -9.31 -4.46
N ALA A 168 -21.80 -8.96 -5.60
CA ALA A 168 -21.96 -9.72 -6.84
C ALA A 168 -21.20 -11.08 -6.81
N ILE A 169 -20.06 -11.14 -6.10
CA ILE A 169 -19.22 -12.35 -5.97
C ILE A 169 -19.79 -13.32 -4.92
N ARG A 170 -20.24 -12.80 -3.79
CA ARG A 170 -20.66 -13.55 -2.59
C ARG A 170 -21.67 -14.70 -2.80
N PRO A 171 -22.60 -14.66 -3.77
CA PRO A 171 -23.57 -15.75 -3.95
C PRO A 171 -23.01 -17.07 -4.48
N TYR A 172 -21.72 -17.15 -4.81
CA TYR A 172 -21.12 -18.29 -5.54
C TYR A 172 -19.92 -18.85 -4.78
N LYS A 173 -19.71 -20.18 -4.86
CA LYS A 173 -18.64 -20.85 -4.10
C LYS A 173 -17.22 -20.41 -4.51
N ILE A 174 -17.03 -20.10 -5.80
CA ILE A 174 -15.71 -19.81 -6.37
C ILE A 174 -15.69 -18.40 -6.98
N HIS A 175 -14.55 -17.70 -6.84
CA HIS A 175 -14.23 -16.52 -7.62
C HIS A 175 -12.95 -16.73 -8.43
N LEU A 176 -12.99 -16.44 -9.74
CA LEU A 176 -11.82 -16.48 -10.61
C LEU A 176 -11.03 -15.17 -10.45
N ALA A 177 -10.10 -15.17 -9.49
CA ALA A 177 -9.21 -14.06 -9.17
C ALA A 177 -8.01 -14.02 -10.14
N PHE A 178 -8.30 -13.74 -11.41
CA PHE A 178 -7.31 -13.82 -12.49
C PHE A 178 -6.73 -12.45 -12.84
N GLU A 179 -5.41 -12.29 -12.65
CA GLU A 179 -4.68 -11.10 -13.00
C GLU A 179 -4.62 -10.84 -14.51
N ASN A 180 -4.28 -9.60 -14.86
CA ASN A 180 -4.04 -9.21 -16.25
C ASN A 180 -2.72 -9.79 -16.80
N GLY A 181 -1.81 -10.24 -15.92
CA GLY A 181 -0.55 -10.89 -16.28
C GLY A 181 0.15 -11.45 -15.04
N ASP A 182 1.14 -12.30 -15.26
CA ASP A 182 1.72 -13.15 -14.19
C ASP A 182 3.04 -12.57 -13.65
N SER A 183 3.07 -11.25 -13.41
CA SER A 183 4.30 -10.56 -12.99
C SER A 183 4.68 -10.80 -11.54
N THR A 184 5.96 -11.06 -11.31
CA THR A 184 6.56 -11.12 -9.97
C THR A 184 6.10 -9.95 -9.10
N ASN A 185 5.77 -10.27 -7.85
CA ASN A 185 5.25 -9.39 -6.81
C ASN A 185 3.92 -8.69 -7.13
N PHE A 186 3.25 -9.03 -8.24
CA PHE A 186 1.99 -8.38 -8.63
C PHE A 186 0.77 -9.14 -8.10
N VAL A 187 0.33 -8.75 -6.90
CA VAL A 187 -0.90 -9.26 -6.26
C VAL A 187 -1.86 -8.09 -6.04
N THR A 188 -3.04 -8.12 -6.69
CA THR A 188 -4.01 -7.01 -6.62
C THR A 188 -5.23 -7.34 -5.75
N ASP A 189 -6.21 -6.43 -5.76
CA ASP A 189 -7.51 -6.56 -5.11
C ASP A 189 -8.25 -7.86 -5.47
N LYS A 190 -7.98 -8.48 -6.62
CA LYS A 190 -8.77 -9.60 -7.15
C LYS A 190 -8.83 -10.81 -6.22
N ILE A 191 -7.71 -11.22 -5.62
CA ILE A 191 -7.71 -12.34 -4.68
C ILE A 191 -8.37 -11.96 -3.35
N TYR A 192 -8.10 -10.74 -2.88
CA TYR A 192 -8.65 -10.24 -1.62
C TYR A 192 -10.17 -10.05 -1.70
N GLN A 193 -10.72 -9.66 -2.85
CA GLN A 193 -12.16 -9.57 -3.07
C GLN A 193 -12.88 -10.92 -2.97
N ALA A 194 -12.20 -12.03 -3.31
CA ALA A 194 -12.75 -13.36 -3.05
C ALA A 194 -12.82 -13.64 -1.54
N PHE A 195 -11.77 -13.31 -0.79
CA PHE A 195 -11.76 -13.43 0.67
C PHE A 195 -12.80 -12.53 1.34
N GLU A 196 -12.94 -11.28 0.89
CA GLU A 196 -13.97 -10.33 1.36
C GLU A 196 -15.39 -10.82 1.06
N ALA A 197 -15.59 -11.49 -0.08
CA ALA A 197 -16.85 -12.14 -0.40
C ALA A 197 -17.08 -13.42 0.41
N GLY A 198 -16.04 -13.95 1.07
CA GLY A 198 -16.07 -15.19 1.85
C GLY A 198 -16.09 -16.45 0.98
N VAL A 199 -15.54 -16.39 -0.22
CA VAL A 199 -15.60 -17.46 -1.23
C VAL A 199 -14.19 -17.92 -1.62
N LEU A 200 -14.07 -19.08 -2.27
CA LEU A 200 -12.77 -19.67 -2.61
C LEU A 200 -12.17 -18.98 -3.86
N PRO A 201 -11.01 -18.32 -3.76
CA PRO A 201 -10.30 -17.84 -4.93
C PRO A 201 -9.65 -18.98 -5.73
N VAL A 202 -9.82 -18.93 -7.04
CA VAL A 202 -8.95 -19.59 -8.01
C VAL A 202 -8.05 -18.52 -8.61
N TRP A 203 -6.75 -18.61 -8.34
CA TRP A 203 -5.76 -17.58 -8.63
C TRP A 203 -5.01 -17.86 -9.92
N MET A 204 -4.86 -16.83 -10.76
CA MET A 204 -3.93 -16.82 -11.88
C MET A 204 -3.15 -15.52 -11.81
N GLY A 205 -1.84 -15.62 -11.64
CA GLY A 205 -0.95 -14.49 -11.51
C GLY A 205 0.43 -14.97 -11.10
N THR A 206 1.11 -14.16 -10.29
CA THR A 206 2.43 -14.50 -9.76
C THR A 206 2.41 -15.68 -8.79
N ARG A 207 3.51 -16.45 -8.78
CA ARG A 207 3.74 -17.57 -7.85
C ARG A 207 4.11 -17.11 -6.45
N ASP A 208 4.63 -15.89 -6.30
CA ASP A 208 4.93 -15.32 -4.98
C ASP A 208 3.68 -14.83 -4.22
N VAL A 209 2.48 -15.01 -4.77
CA VAL A 209 1.21 -14.80 -4.04
C VAL A 209 1.19 -15.60 -2.73
N ALA A 210 1.88 -16.74 -2.67
CA ALA A 210 2.04 -17.56 -1.46
C ALA A 210 2.71 -16.82 -0.29
N THR A 211 3.38 -15.69 -0.57
CA THR A 211 3.94 -14.81 0.46
C THR A 211 2.97 -13.74 0.91
N ALA A 212 1.90 -13.48 0.16
CA ALA A 212 0.95 -12.39 0.35
C ALA A 212 -0.46 -12.85 0.78
N VAL A 213 -0.70 -14.17 0.82
CA VAL A 213 -1.95 -14.77 1.32
C VAL A 213 -1.66 -16.01 2.16
N PRO A 214 -2.58 -16.42 3.05
CA PRO A 214 -2.38 -17.59 3.90
C PRO A 214 -2.21 -18.87 3.10
N LYS A 215 -1.30 -19.76 3.51
CA LYS A 215 -1.09 -21.04 2.83
C LYS A 215 -2.36 -21.88 2.83
N GLY A 216 -2.68 -22.49 1.68
CA GLY A 216 -3.88 -23.31 1.51
C GLY A 216 -5.19 -22.53 1.45
N SER A 217 -5.17 -21.21 1.26
CA SER A 217 -6.38 -20.37 1.17
C SER A 217 -6.96 -20.24 -0.24
N TYR A 218 -6.28 -20.75 -1.26
CA TYR A 218 -6.61 -20.55 -2.67
C TYR A 218 -6.18 -21.76 -3.51
N ILE A 219 -6.73 -21.84 -4.73
CA ILE A 219 -6.30 -22.78 -5.76
C ILE A 219 -5.43 -22.02 -6.75
N ASP A 220 -4.17 -22.42 -6.93
CA ASP A 220 -3.31 -21.81 -7.94
C ASP A 220 -3.47 -22.53 -9.29
N VAL A 221 -3.80 -21.77 -10.33
CA VAL A 221 -3.90 -22.30 -11.70
C VAL A 221 -2.58 -22.92 -12.16
N ALA A 222 -1.44 -22.39 -11.72
CA ALA A 222 -0.13 -22.88 -12.13
C ALA A 222 0.26 -24.24 -11.50
N ASP A 223 -0.57 -24.80 -10.62
CA ASP A 223 -0.40 -26.17 -10.11
C ASP A 223 -1.01 -27.24 -11.05
N PHE A 224 -1.62 -26.83 -12.17
CA PHE A 224 -2.27 -27.70 -13.14
C PHE A 224 -1.60 -27.59 -14.52
N ASP A 225 -1.40 -28.74 -15.17
CA ASP A 225 -0.77 -28.80 -16.50
C ASP A 225 -1.66 -28.18 -17.59
N THR A 226 -2.99 -28.31 -17.46
CA THR A 226 -3.94 -27.78 -18.43
C THR A 226 -5.18 -27.13 -17.78
N PRO A 227 -5.89 -26.23 -18.51
CA PRO A 227 -7.19 -25.72 -18.07
C PRO A 227 -8.22 -26.80 -17.79
N LYS A 228 -8.11 -27.95 -18.47
CA LYS A 228 -9.00 -29.09 -18.26
C LYS A 228 -8.74 -29.78 -16.93
N ASP A 229 -7.47 -29.93 -16.54
CA ASP A 229 -7.11 -30.57 -15.26
C ASP A 229 -7.57 -29.72 -14.09
N LEU A 230 -7.40 -28.39 -14.18
CA LEU A 230 -8.00 -27.46 -13.22
C LEU A 230 -9.52 -27.63 -13.17
N ALA A 231 -10.20 -27.64 -14.32
CA ALA A 231 -11.65 -27.76 -14.35
C ALA A 231 -12.15 -29.06 -13.70
N LEU A 232 -11.46 -30.18 -13.91
CA LEU A 232 -11.75 -31.46 -13.25
C LEU A 232 -11.56 -31.36 -11.74
N TYR A 233 -10.50 -30.71 -11.27
CA TYR A 233 -10.29 -30.49 -9.85
C TYR A 233 -11.36 -29.59 -9.23
N LEU A 234 -11.81 -28.54 -9.93
CA LEU A 234 -12.89 -27.69 -9.44
C LEU A 234 -14.23 -28.43 -9.33
N ILE A 235 -14.49 -29.44 -10.19
CA ILE A 235 -15.66 -30.32 -10.04
C ILE A 235 -15.56 -31.10 -8.72
N GLU A 236 -14.39 -31.66 -8.40
CA GLU A 236 -14.15 -32.37 -7.14
C GLU A 236 -14.35 -31.46 -5.93
N VAL A 237 -13.75 -30.27 -5.95
CA VAL A 237 -13.90 -29.26 -4.89
C VAL A 237 -15.36 -28.86 -4.66
N LEU A 238 -16.16 -28.71 -5.73
CA LEU A 238 -17.57 -28.35 -5.59
C LEU A 238 -18.45 -29.51 -5.12
N ALA A 239 -18.03 -30.76 -5.34
CA ALA A 239 -18.72 -31.97 -4.92
C ALA A 239 -18.37 -32.42 -3.49
N ASP A 240 -17.17 -32.12 -3.01
CA ASP A 240 -16.70 -32.46 -1.67
C ASP A 240 -16.68 -31.21 -0.77
N GLU A 241 -17.67 -31.12 0.12
CA GLU A 241 -17.77 -30.03 1.08
C GLU A 241 -16.58 -30.02 2.06
N THR A 242 -16.01 -31.17 2.41
CA THR A 242 -14.85 -31.23 3.31
C THR A 242 -13.63 -30.61 2.64
N LEU A 243 -13.39 -30.97 1.37
CA LEU A 243 -12.32 -30.39 0.57
C LEU A 243 -12.52 -28.87 0.39
N TYR A 244 -13.71 -28.42 0.02
CA TYR A 244 -14.03 -27.00 -0.08
C TYR A 244 -13.76 -26.25 1.23
N GLN A 245 -14.24 -26.79 2.36
CA GLN A 245 -14.06 -26.18 3.68
C GLN A 245 -12.61 -26.16 4.15
N SER A 246 -11.77 -27.10 3.70
CA SER A 246 -10.34 -27.13 4.04
C SER A 246 -9.60 -25.85 3.58
N TYR A 247 -10.06 -25.21 2.50
CA TYR A 247 -9.50 -23.94 2.02
C TYR A 247 -9.78 -22.74 2.91
N PHE A 248 -10.63 -22.89 3.93
CA PHE A 248 -10.98 -21.82 4.87
C PHE A 248 -10.39 -22.05 6.27
N GLU A 249 -9.60 -23.11 6.48
CA GLU A 249 -8.95 -23.38 7.77
C GLU A 249 -8.07 -22.23 8.26
N TRP A 250 -7.46 -21.47 7.34
CA TRP A 250 -6.62 -20.31 7.65
C TRP A 250 -7.37 -19.23 8.45
N LYS A 251 -8.70 -19.17 8.36
CA LYS A 251 -9.52 -18.21 9.10
C LYS A 251 -9.47 -18.41 10.61
N ASN A 252 -9.08 -19.62 11.06
CA ASN A 252 -9.00 -20.00 12.47
C ASN A 252 -7.56 -20.18 12.97
N LYS A 253 -6.56 -19.77 12.18
CA LYS A 253 -5.13 -19.91 12.51
C LYS A 253 -4.51 -18.52 12.68
N PRO A 254 -3.63 -18.31 13.66
CA PRO A 254 -2.88 -17.07 13.73
C PRO A 254 -1.94 -16.96 12.52
N PHE A 255 -1.67 -15.73 12.08
CA PHE A 255 -0.60 -15.49 11.10
C PHE A 255 0.75 -15.76 11.74
N ASP A 256 1.69 -16.31 10.95
CA ASP A 256 3.05 -16.46 11.43
C ASP A 256 3.74 -15.09 11.58
N LYS A 257 4.80 -15.05 12.40
CA LYS A 257 5.48 -13.81 12.73
C LYS A 257 6.07 -13.12 11.50
N GLU A 258 6.52 -13.89 10.50
CA GLU A 258 7.13 -13.31 9.29
C GLU A 258 6.07 -12.59 8.45
N PHE A 259 4.92 -13.22 8.24
CA PHE A 259 3.78 -12.62 7.55
C PHE A 259 3.32 -11.36 8.28
N ASP A 260 3.18 -11.46 9.60
CA ASP A 260 2.74 -10.35 10.43
C ASP A 260 3.73 -9.17 10.39
N ASP A 261 5.02 -9.42 10.63
CA ASP A 261 6.08 -8.39 10.58
C ASP A 261 6.12 -7.69 9.21
N ARG A 262 5.91 -8.44 8.12
CA ARG A 262 5.96 -7.95 6.75
C ARG A 262 4.81 -7.00 6.42
N PHE A 263 3.61 -7.30 6.91
CA PHE A 263 2.39 -6.66 6.41
C PHE A 263 1.66 -5.77 7.42
N ARG A 264 1.93 -5.93 8.72
CA ARG A 264 1.29 -5.15 9.79
C ARG A 264 1.40 -3.65 9.55
N VAL A 265 2.58 -3.17 9.18
CA VAL A 265 2.81 -1.75 8.86
C VAL A 265 1.95 -1.29 7.68
N LEU A 266 1.76 -2.13 6.67
CA LEU A 266 0.96 -1.78 5.50
C LEU A 266 -0.53 -1.69 5.80
N TRP A 267 -1.02 -2.42 6.81
CA TRP A 267 -2.42 -2.36 7.28
C TRP A 267 -2.66 -1.19 8.24
N THR A 268 -1.73 -0.95 9.15
CA THR A 268 -1.95 0.04 10.24
C THR A 268 -1.51 1.45 9.88
N ASP A 269 -0.62 1.60 8.89
CA ASP A 269 0.00 2.88 8.55
C ASP A 269 -0.47 3.37 7.17
N PRO A 270 -1.23 4.48 7.11
CA PRO A 270 -1.77 4.98 5.87
C PRO A 270 -0.69 5.18 4.80
N PHE A 271 -0.95 4.70 3.59
CA PHE A 271 -0.03 4.80 2.45
C PHE A 271 0.51 6.23 2.26
N ASN A 272 -0.36 7.24 2.33
CA ASN A 272 0.04 8.65 2.19
C ASN A 272 1.05 9.10 3.26
N CYS A 273 0.94 8.58 4.49
CA CYS A 273 1.87 8.89 5.57
C CYS A 273 3.19 8.16 5.42
N ARG A 274 3.18 6.90 4.99
CA ARG A 274 4.40 6.16 4.61
C ARG A 274 5.17 6.89 3.51
N MET A 275 4.45 7.33 2.48
CA MET A 275 5.01 8.13 1.39
C MET A 275 5.62 9.44 1.90
N CYS A 276 4.93 10.19 2.75
CA CYS A 276 5.48 11.44 3.30
C CYS A 276 6.73 11.25 4.15
N ARG A 277 6.80 10.19 4.96
CA ARG A 277 8.01 9.86 5.72
C ARG A 277 9.16 9.43 4.84
N TYR A 278 8.90 8.68 3.76
CA TYR A 278 9.92 8.32 2.79
C TYR A 278 10.56 9.57 2.17
N ILE A 279 9.73 10.50 1.69
CA ILE A 279 10.27 11.71 1.06
C ILE A 279 11.02 12.59 2.06
N ASP A 280 10.52 12.72 3.29
CA ASP A 280 11.24 13.46 4.34
C ASP A 280 12.59 12.81 4.66
N ALA A 281 12.65 11.48 4.73
CA ALA A 281 13.90 10.73 4.89
C ALA A 281 14.88 10.99 3.74
N TYR A 282 14.39 10.90 2.50
CA TYR A 282 15.18 11.18 1.29
C TYR A 282 15.76 12.60 1.31
N LYS A 283 14.94 13.62 1.60
CA LYS A 283 15.39 15.02 1.68
C LYS A 283 16.45 15.25 2.77
N LYS A 284 16.43 14.45 3.83
CA LYS A 284 17.41 14.49 4.93
C LYS A 284 18.63 13.61 4.67
N GLY A 285 18.68 12.88 3.56
CA GLY A 285 19.75 11.92 3.26
C GLY A 285 19.78 10.73 4.22
N LEU A 286 18.63 10.38 4.81
CA LEU A 286 18.50 9.24 5.71
C LEU A 286 18.25 7.96 4.90
N GLU A 287 18.82 6.85 5.35
CA GLU A 287 18.48 5.54 4.81
C GLU A 287 17.03 5.17 5.15
N TRP A 288 16.40 4.35 4.29
CA TRP A 288 15.02 3.91 4.46
C TRP A 288 14.94 2.41 4.79
N ASP A 289 14.07 2.05 5.75
CA ASP A 289 13.70 0.66 6.04
C ASP A 289 12.40 0.33 5.31
N ILE A 290 12.50 -0.46 4.23
CA ILE A 290 11.35 -0.83 3.40
C ILE A 290 10.34 -1.68 4.18
N VAL A 291 10.79 -2.54 5.11
CA VAL A 291 9.87 -3.41 5.86
C VAL A 291 9.13 -2.61 6.92
N LYS A 292 9.86 -1.76 7.66
CA LYS A 292 9.28 -0.98 8.77
C LYS A 292 8.64 0.34 8.31
N GLN A 293 8.91 0.77 7.08
CA GLN A 293 8.44 2.02 6.47
C GLN A 293 8.78 3.25 7.34
N VAL A 294 10.04 3.28 7.79
CA VAL A 294 10.63 4.35 8.61
C VAL A 294 12.06 4.66 8.16
N ALA A 295 12.53 5.87 8.47
CA ALA A 295 13.94 6.22 8.30
C ALA A 295 14.81 5.44 9.29
N LYS A 296 15.93 4.91 8.81
CA LYS A 296 16.98 4.30 9.63
C LYS A 296 17.87 5.39 10.24
N ASN A 297 18.59 5.02 11.31
CA ASN A 297 19.55 5.90 11.99
C ASN A 297 18.94 7.21 12.52
N THR A 298 17.66 7.16 12.92
CA THR A 298 16.98 8.26 13.63
C THR A 298 17.36 8.33 15.11
N GLU A 299 18.10 7.34 15.61
CA GLU A 299 18.78 7.44 16.90
C GLU A 299 19.80 8.57 16.81
N VAL A 300 19.43 9.68 17.43
CA VAL A 300 20.33 10.75 17.86
C VAL A 300 21.60 10.10 18.40
N GLN A 301 22.74 10.32 17.74
CA GLN A 301 24.04 10.12 18.38
C GLN A 301 24.10 11.07 19.57
N ASN A 302 23.71 10.60 20.74
CA ASN A 302 23.99 11.28 22.00
C ASN A 302 25.51 11.14 22.21
N GLU A 303 26.30 12.03 21.64
CA GLU A 303 27.70 12.18 22.07
C GLU A 303 27.68 12.71 23.50
N ILE A 304 28.05 11.85 24.46
CA ILE A 304 28.36 12.27 25.81
C ILE A 304 29.72 12.96 25.74
N ILE A 305 29.74 14.30 25.80
CA ILE A 305 30.98 15.07 25.91
C ILE A 305 31.20 15.37 27.39
N GLU A 306 32.22 14.76 27.98
CA GLU A 306 32.71 15.14 29.30
C GLU A 306 33.70 16.29 29.18
N SER A 307 33.33 17.46 29.71
CA SER A 307 34.26 18.59 29.86
C SER A 307 34.12 19.16 31.27
N GLY A 308 35.17 19.01 32.08
CA GLY A 308 35.29 19.72 33.36
C GLY A 308 34.40 19.22 34.49
N GLY A 309 33.91 17.97 34.44
CA GLY A 309 33.17 17.34 35.54
C GLY A 309 31.64 17.45 35.46
N GLU A 310 31.08 17.93 34.34
CA GLU A 310 29.64 17.88 34.06
C GLU A 310 29.35 16.95 32.86
N ILE A 311 28.31 16.13 32.99
CA ILE A 311 27.79 15.24 31.93
C ILE A 311 26.60 15.95 31.27
N GLY A 312 26.71 16.28 29.98
CA GLY A 312 25.61 16.81 29.18
C GLY A 312 25.20 15.82 28.08
N ILE A 313 23.88 15.62 27.90
CA ILE A 313 23.32 14.90 26.75
C ILE A 313 22.94 15.96 25.71
N PHE A 314 23.66 16.03 24.59
CA PHE A 314 23.29 16.88 23.45
C PHE A 314 22.50 16.04 22.43
N GLY A 315 21.20 16.28 22.34
CA GLY A 315 20.35 15.73 21.28
C GLY A 315 19.97 16.80 20.26
N PHE A 316 20.42 16.67 19.01
CA PHE A 316 20.03 17.59 17.95
C PHE A 316 18.69 17.15 17.35
N THR A 317 17.66 17.98 17.56
CA THR A 317 16.48 17.99 16.69
C THR A 317 16.57 19.24 15.82
N THR A 318 16.41 19.09 14.51
CA THR A 318 16.51 20.18 13.51
C THR A 318 15.37 21.20 13.59
N GLN A 319 14.59 21.23 14.69
CA GLN A 319 13.43 22.12 14.86
C GLN A 319 13.56 23.14 16.01
N GLN A 320 14.71 23.28 16.67
CA GLN A 320 14.88 24.25 17.78
C GLN A 320 15.91 25.37 17.55
N PHE A 321 16.48 25.51 16.36
CA PHE A 321 17.55 26.49 16.14
C PHE A 321 17.09 27.97 16.08
N TYR A 322 15.79 28.26 15.91
CA TYR A 322 15.33 29.66 15.78
C TYR A 322 14.74 30.29 17.06
N PHE A 323 14.40 29.50 18.09
CA PHE A 323 13.86 30.06 19.35
C PHE A 323 14.93 30.30 20.42
N ILE A 324 16.00 29.51 20.45
CA ILE A 324 16.99 29.57 21.53
C ILE A 324 18.01 30.70 21.29
N VAL A 325 18.44 30.93 20.05
CA VAL A 325 19.40 32.02 19.74
C VAL A 325 18.82 33.39 20.07
N SER A 326 17.51 33.58 19.90
CA SER A 326 16.79 34.82 20.21
C SER A 326 16.75 35.12 21.72
N LEU A 327 16.51 34.10 22.55
CA LEU A 327 16.43 34.25 24.01
C LEU A 327 17.80 34.44 24.67
N PHE A 328 18.84 33.77 24.19
CA PHE A 328 20.20 33.92 24.73
C PHE A 328 20.85 35.25 24.36
N VAL A 329 20.57 35.81 23.17
CA VAL A 329 21.07 37.13 22.79
C VAL A 329 20.37 38.24 23.60
N ILE A 330 19.05 38.12 23.83
CA ILE A 330 18.29 39.09 24.64
C ILE A 330 18.70 39.02 26.13
N ALA A 331 18.87 37.82 26.69
CA ALA A 331 19.30 37.64 28.08
C ALA A 331 20.73 38.14 28.33
N SER A 332 21.64 37.94 27.37
CA SER A 332 23.03 38.41 27.47
C SER A 332 23.14 39.93 27.36
N ILE A 333 22.33 40.56 26.51
CA ILE A 333 22.26 42.03 26.40
C ILE A 333 21.68 42.65 27.68
N LEU A 334 20.65 42.05 28.28
CA LEU A 334 20.06 42.51 29.54
C LEU A 334 21.02 42.32 30.74
N TYR A 335 21.75 41.21 30.79
CA TYR A 335 22.74 40.96 31.84
C TYR A 335 23.90 41.96 31.80
N PHE A 336 24.42 42.30 30.61
CA PHE A 336 25.48 43.30 30.46
C PHE A 336 25.00 44.74 30.69
N ALA A 337 23.75 45.08 30.35
CA ALA A 337 23.17 46.39 30.63
C ALA A 337 22.92 46.61 32.13
N CYS A 338 22.55 45.56 32.88
CA CYS A 338 22.32 45.64 34.32
C CYS A 338 23.65 45.73 35.11
N ARG A 339 24.70 45.03 34.68
CA ARG A 339 26.01 45.02 35.36
C ARG A 339 26.79 46.33 35.22
N LYS A 340 26.58 47.10 34.13
CA LYS A 340 27.21 48.43 33.95
C LYS A 340 26.57 49.53 34.81
N ARG A 341 25.37 49.33 35.37
CA ARG A 341 24.67 50.36 36.17
C ARG A 341 24.93 50.29 37.68
N ILE A 342 25.51 49.19 38.17
CA ILE A 342 25.65 48.92 39.62
C ILE A 342 27.03 49.30 40.20
N ASN A 343 28.04 49.63 39.36
CA ASN A 343 29.41 49.91 39.83
C ASN A 343 29.86 51.39 39.82
N ARG A 344 28.95 52.36 39.96
CA ARG A 344 29.32 53.76 40.22
C ARG A 344 28.42 54.42 41.26
N LYS A 345 28.78 54.26 42.54
CA LYS A 345 29.02 55.34 43.53
C LYS A 345 28.83 54.80 44.94
N PHE A 346 29.96 54.61 45.61
CA PHE A 346 30.10 54.64 47.06
C PHE A 346 30.04 56.09 47.57
N TYR A 347 29.77 56.20 48.88
CA TYR A 347 30.16 57.26 49.82
C TYR A 347 29.20 58.43 50.15
N LEU A 348 28.85 58.40 51.45
CA LEU A 348 28.92 59.47 52.48
C LEU A 348 27.79 60.49 52.63
N LEU A 349 27.37 60.55 53.91
CA LEU A 349 26.54 61.49 54.68
C LEU A 349 25.01 61.35 54.58
#